data_AF-A0A2S2QYV9-F1
#
_entry.id   AF-A0A2S2QYV9-F1
#
_cell.length_a   1.000
_cell.length_b   1.000
_cell.length_c   1.000
_cell.angle_alpha   90.00
_cell.angle_beta   90.00
_cell.angle_gamma   90.00
#
_symmetry.space_group_name_H-M   'P 1'
#
loop_
_entity.id
_entity.type
_entity.pdbx_description
1 polymer ?
#
loop_
_entity_poly.entity_id
_entity_poly.type
_entity_poly.pdbx_seq_one_letter_code
_entity_poly.pdbx_strand_id
1 'polypeptide(L)'
;DVRMNNINTVDEKKVKGVILPLKFQFRKYFEAPGILDSYIKNQDLMKNENGFTNFINSQLWKDKMLLFNEDSVIYIPYFYLYFDDFEVNNSLGSHSSSVLGVYYSFPTAPEALKSNLNNIFVAALFNSKDVKLIGNDKCFYFLVDEINELQNHGINIIVNDGKQFKIKFLLGLVVGDNLGVNSILGFARSFSSNYFCRFCISDKKSTQELTNESINLLRNKQNYDEHIKINNCKITGIYEESIFNKIHSFHVVKNYAVDIMHDIYEGICVYNMNHIICHLINLGFFSLETLNSRKQGFNYGDTEIGNMSPPIKQIKMNTLKLKMSSREMQTFIHFFPLLVGDLVPKNNQIWLFLINLIEMIDLLLLPKFNNQIILNLEKHITYHNNKYTELFQDSLKPKHHFLIHYCNIIKKSGPLKYLWSYRFESKHRQLKTYTKNITSRVHIPISLGIKYSINFSDLILNLSYSSCISKNLGSSLSSCEYFEKIKILFSSNDLTTLDQALCYDQIVYNNTVYKINHILTALFDNNILVYKLKKIICSDDKVFFLCHTLNVLSYNKHFVSYIVSNVDTGLYVLKSNTYFMGPPIHLYHLNNKDTVIRVKHYFT
;
A
#
# COMPACT_ATOMS: atom_id res chain seq x y z
N ASP A 1 23.63 -20.63 -18.04
CA ASP A 1 23.72 -21.46 -19.26
C ASP A 1 23.66 -22.93 -18.92
N VAL A 2 22.73 -23.68 -19.54
CA VAL A 2 22.74 -25.14 -19.52
C VAL A 2 22.83 -25.60 -20.97
N ARG A 3 23.83 -26.41 -21.31
CA ARG A 3 24.04 -26.95 -22.67
C ARG A 3 23.74 -28.45 -22.65
N MET A 4 22.87 -28.90 -23.55
CA MET A 4 22.82 -30.30 -23.96
C MET A 4 23.20 -30.36 -25.45
N ASN A 5 24.28 -31.08 -25.75
CA ASN A 5 24.59 -31.46 -27.12
C ASN A 5 23.81 -32.74 -27.44
N ASN A 6 22.96 -32.70 -28.46
CA ASN A 6 23.01 -33.64 -29.59
C ASN A 6 21.93 -33.31 -30.63
N ILE A 7 22.40 -32.79 -31.77
CA ILE A 7 21.96 -33.08 -33.15
C ILE A 7 20.44 -33.26 -33.37
N ASN A 8 19.76 -32.15 -33.68
CA ASN A 8 18.91 -31.98 -34.87
C ASN A 8 18.33 -30.56 -34.83
N THR A 9 18.39 -29.86 -35.96
CA THR A 9 18.02 -28.45 -36.13
C THR A 9 16.56 -28.19 -35.78
N VAL A 10 16.33 -27.70 -34.57
CA VAL A 10 15.21 -26.81 -34.22
C VAL A 10 15.88 -25.66 -33.50
N ASP A 11 15.66 -24.43 -33.96
CA ASP A 11 16.15 -23.21 -33.29
C ASP A 11 15.76 -23.27 -31.80
N GLU A 12 16.70 -23.68 -30.94
CA GLU A 12 16.52 -23.60 -29.49
C GLU A 12 16.40 -22.12 -29.15
N LYS A 13 15.15 -21.65 -28.98
CA LYS A 13 14.87 -20.28 -28.56
C LYS A 13 15.60 -20.01 -27.25
N LYS A 14 16.73 -19.31 -27.34
CA LYS A 14 17.46 -18.80 -26.18
C LYS A 14 16.59 -17.78 -25.46
N VAL A 15 15.96 -18.21 -24.37
CA VAL A 15 15.29 -17.30 -23.44
C VAL A 15 16.34 -16.54 -22.66
N LYS A 16 16.19 -15.21 -22.60
CA LYS A 16 17.08 -14.33 -21.85
C LYS A 16 16.27 -13.53 -20.83
N GLY A 17 16.50 -13.82 -19.56
CA GLY A 17 16.09 -12.99 -18.42
C GLY A 17 17.28 -12.27 -17.82
N VAL A 18 17.02 -11.25 -17.01
CA VAL A 18 18.05 -10.52 -16.27
C VAL A 18 17.74 -10.62 -14.80
N ILE A 19 18.69 -11.16 -14.04
CA ILE A 19 18.69 -11.09 -12.58
C ILE A 19 19.73 -10.05 -12.22
N LEU A 20 19.33 -9.07 -11.42
CA LEU A 20 20.23 -8.02 -10.96
C LEU A 20 20.99 -8.54 -9.73
N PRO A 21 22.26 -8.14 -9.53
CA PRO A 21 23.10 -8.70 -8.47
C PRO A 21 22.60 -8.27 -7.09
N LEU A 22 21.73 -9.08 -6.47
CA LEU A 22 21.04 -8.72 -5.23
C LEU A 22 22.02 -8.46 -4.08
N LYS A 23 23.01 -9.33 -3.92
CA LYS A 23 24.06 -9.20 -2.90
C LYS A 23 24.82 -7.86 -3.01
N PHE A 24 25.13 -7.43 -4.23
CA PHE A 24 25.79 -6.15 -4.46
C PHE A 24 24.86 -4.97 -4.11
N GLN A 25 23.61 -5.02 -4.57
CA GLN A 25 22.63 -3.97 -4.29
C GLN A 25 22.40 -3.80 -2.78
N PHE A 26 22.17 -4.90 -2.06
CA PHE A 26 21.90 -4.89 -0.62
C PHE A 26 23.11 -4.34 0.13
N ARG A 27 24.30 -4.87 -0.17
CA ARG A 27 25.54 -4.40 0.44
C ARG A 27 25.73 -2.89 0.26
N LYS A 28 25.64 -2.39 -0.97
CA LYS A 28 25.89 -0.97 -1.26
C LYS A 28 24.83 -0.05 -0.66
N TYR A 29 23.58 -0.49 -0.59
CA TYR A 29 22.52 0.28 0.03
C TYR A 29 22.72 0.45 1.54
N PHE A 30 23.08 -0.62 2.25
CA PHE A 30 23.30 -0.57 3.71
C PHE A 30 24.67 -0.02 4.11
N GLU A 31 25.68 -0.04 3.22
CA GLU A 31 26.96 0.66 3.40
C GLU A 31 26.81 2.20 3.33
N ALA A 32 25.68 2.71 2.82
CA ALA A 32 25.48 4.14 2.67
C ALA A 32 25.33 4.87 4.04
N PRO A 33 25.81 6.12 4.15
CA PRO A 33 25.89 6.84 5.43
C PRO A 33 24.54 6.96 6.16
N GLY A 34 24.49 6.45 7.40
CA GLY A 34 23.33 6.58 8.30
C GLY A 34 22.15 5.66 7.99
N ILE A 35 22.18 4.88 6.90
CA ILE A 35 21.07 3.99 6.53
C ILE A 35 20.96 2.83 7.51
N LEU A 36 22.02 2.03 7.68
CA LEU A 36 21.95 0.85 8.54
C LEU A 36 21.52 1.19 9.98
N ASP A 37 22.12 2.23 10.56
CA ASP A 37 21.78 2.69 11.91
C ASP A 37 20.32 3.13 12.02
N SER A 38 19.79 3.81 10.99
CA SER A 38 18.38 4.20 10.95
C SER A 38 17.44 2.99 10.92
N TYR A 39 17.82 1.91 10.23
CA TYR A 39 17.05 0.66 10.20
C TYR A 39 17.09 -0.04 11.57
N ILE A 40 18.25 -0.16 12.20
CA ILE A 40 18.39 -0.79 13.51
C ILE A 40 17.54 -0.04 14.54
N LYS A 41 17.71 1.29 14.61
CA LYS A 41 16.94 2.14 15.52
C LYS A 41 15.44 2.02 15.30
N ASN A 42 14.99 2.01 14.03
CA ASN A 42 13.58 1.89 13.71
C ASN A 42 13.02 0.50 14.03
N GLN A 43 13.80 -0.56 13.83
CA GLN A 43 13.41 -1.93 14.21
C GLN A 43 13.26 -2.07 15.72
N ASP A 44 14.17 -1.50 16.51
CA ASP A 44 14.10 -1.56 17.97
C ASP A 44 12.90 -0.77 18.51
N LEU A 45 12.61 0.40 17.91
CA LEU A 45 11.38 1.15 18.20
C LEU A 45 10.13 0.30 17.91
N MET A 46 10.07 -0.34 16.75
CA MET A 46 8.94 -1.19 16.36
C MET A 46 8.76 -2.39 17.30
N LYS A 47 9.84 -3.09 17.66
CA LYS A 47 9.79 -4.26 18.58
C LYS A 47 9.17 -3.91 19.93
N ASN A 48 9.39 -2.69 20.40
CA ASN A 48 8.89 -2.20 21.70
C ASN A 48 7.43 -1.72 21.65
N GLU A 49 6.80 -1.62 20.47
CA GLU A 49 5.41 -1.21 20.37
C GLU A 49 4.42 -2.34 20.71
N ASN A 50 3.44 -2.03 21.56
CA ASN A 50 2.33 -2.90 21.86
C ASN A 50 1.30 -2.86 20.71
N GLY A 51 1.17 -3.97 19.98
CA GLY A 51 0.18 -4.14 18.91
C GLY A 51 0.80 -4.58 17.57
N PHE A 52 -0.04 -4.65 16.54
CA PHE A 52 0.38 -4.97 15.17
C PHE A 52 0.62 -3.67 14.40
N THR A 53 1.87 -3.21 14.35
CA THR A 53 2.25 -1.94 13.72
C THR A 53 3.13 -2.12 12.48
N ASN A 54 3.91 -3.20 12.43
CA ASN A 54 4.65 -3.64 11.26
C ASN A 54 4.69 -5.17 11.21
N PHE A 55 5.20 -5.71 10.11
CA PHE A 55 5.43 -7.13 9.92
C PHE A 55 6.32 -7.72 11.02
N ILE A 56 7.31 -6.98 11.54
CA ILE A 56 8.18 -7.48 12.63
C ILE A 56 7.38 -7.88 13.88
N ASN A 57 6.30 -7.16 14.19
CA ASN A 57 5.47 -7.41 15.38
C ASN A 57 4.49 -8.57 15.15
N SER A 58 4.36 -9.05 13.91
CA SER A 58 3.40 -10.06 13.53
C SER A 58 3.81 -11.47 13.98
N GLN A 59 2.83 -12.37 14.05
CA GLN A 59 3.10 -13.75 14.44
C GLN A 59 4.04 -14.47 13.46
N LEU A 60 3.93 -14.19 12.16
CA LEU A 60 4.72 -14.89 11.15
C LEU A 60 6.21 -14.55 11.23
N TRP A 61 6.54 -13.31 11.60
CA TRP A 61 7.94 -12.95 11.83
C TRP A 61 8.50 -13.67 13.04
N LYS A 62 7.75 -13.74 14.15
CA LYS A 62 8.17 -14.46 15.36
C LYS A 62 8.44 -15.93 15.05
N ASP A 63 7.55 -16.59 14.30
CA ASP A 63 7.72 -17.98 13.86
C ASP A 63 8.98 -18.17 13.01
N LYS A 64 9.35 -17.18 12.17
CA LYS A 64 10.57 -17.21 11.38
C LYS A 64 11.82 -17.02 12.23
N MET A 65 11.79 -16.07 13.16
CA MET A 65 12.94 -15.82 14.05
C MET A 65 13.28 -17.04 14.91
N LEU A 66 12.30 -17.87 15.29
CA LEU A 66 12.58 -19.13 16.00
C LEU A 66 13.49 -20.10 15.22
N LEU A 67 13.55 -19.98 13.88
CA LEU A 67 14.45 -20.79 13.04
C LEU A 67 15.88 -20.21 12.99
N PHE A 68 16.08 -18.97 13.43
CA PHE A 68 17.32 -18.22 13.32
C PHE A 68 17.65 -17.47 14.63
N ASN A 69 18.41 -18.09 15.53
CA ASN A 69 18.77 -17.55 16.84
C ASN A 69 20.28 -17.29 16.97
N GLU A 70 20.85 -16.41 16.15
CA GLU A 70 22.23 -15.95 16.33
C GLU A 70 22.24 -14.51 16.90
N ASP A 71 22.60 -14.36 18.18
CA ASP A 71 22.58 -13.06 18.89
C ASP A 71 23.50 -11.99 18.28
N SER A 72 24.51 -12.41 17.50
CA SER A 72 25.48 -11.51 16.83
C SER A 72 25.08 -11.10 15.42
N VAL A 73 23.92 -11.56 14.92
CA VAL A 73 23.47 -11.31 13.55
C VAL A 73 22.24 -10.42 13.51
N ILE A 74 22.31 -9.38 12.67
CA ILE A 74 21.16 -8.53 12.41
C ILE A 74 20.31 -9.19 11.33
N TYR A 75 19.06 -9.49 11.64
CA TYR A 75 18.10 -10.01 10.67
C TYR A 75 17.28 -8.86 10.08
N ILE A 76 17.56 -8.53 8.83
CA ILE A 76 16.76 -7.55 8.11
C ILE A 76 15.74 -8.29 7.26
N PRO A 77 14.44 -8.13 7.56
CA PRO A 77 13.46 -8.57 6.61
C PRO A 77 13.54 -7.76 5.34
N TYR A 78 13.48 -8.43 4.19
CA TYR A 78 13.12 -7.77 2.94
C TYR A 78 11.88 -8.44 2.40
N PHE A 79 10.94 -7.60 2.01
CA PHE A 79 9.62 -8.01 1.62
C PHE A 79 9.34 -7.55 0.19
N TYR A 80 8.25 -8.08 -0.33
CA TYR A 80 7.63 -7.68 -1.57
C TYR A 80 8.41 -8.10 -2.79
N LEU A 81 8.63 -9.41 -2.96
CA LEU A 81 8.71 -9.92 -4.35
C LEU A 81 7.36 -9.62 -4.99
N TYR A 82 7.26 -8.42 -5.57
CA TYR A 82 6.11 -7.97 -6.33
C TYR A 82 6.38 -8.34 -7.77
N PHE A 83 5.41 -9.03 -8.36
CA PHE A 83 5.48 -9.51 -9.71
C PHE A 83 4.36 -8.90 -10.51
N ASP A 84 4.74 -8.25 -11.61
CA ASP A 84 3.75 -7.62 -12.47
C ASP A 84 4.26 -7.49 -13.89
N ASP A 85 3.34 -7.65 -14.84
CA ASP A 85 3.58 -7.58 -16.26
C ASP A 85 3.30 -6.16 -16.77
N PHE A 86 4.30 -5.52 -17.40
CA PHE A 86 4.06 -4.35 -18.24
C PHE A 86 4.07 -4.69 -19.69
N GLU A 87 3.16 -4.06 -20.42
CA GLU A 87 3.25 -3.94 -21.86
C GLU A 87 4.34 -2.94 -22.29
N VAL A 88 5.14 -3.37 -23.26
CA VAL A 88 6.18 -2.59 -23.92
C VAL A 88 5.64 -2.09 -25.26
N ASN A 89 4.60 -1.22 -25.24
CA ASN A 89 4.10 -0.32 -26.31
C ASN A 89 2.61 0.01 -26.09
N ASN A 90 2.03 0.83 -26.98
CA ASN A 90 0.59 1.06 -27.04
C ASN A 90 -0.18 -0.27 -27.07
N SER A 91 -1.14 -0.41 -26.18
CA SER A 91 -2.00 -1.58 -25.92
C SER A 91 -2.89 -2.03 -27.10
N LEU A 92 -2.68 -1.50 -28.30
CA LEU A 92 -3.50 -1.70 -29.50
C LEU A 92 -2.70 -2.28 -30.69
N GLY A 93 -1.37 -2.43 -30.57
CA GLY A 93 -0.54 -2.96 -31.66
C GLY A 93 -0.48 -4.50 -31.69
N SER A 94 -0.40 -5.09 -32.89
CA SER A 94 -0.30 -6.54 -33.14
C SER A 94 0.98 -7.21 -32.60
N HIS A 95 1.99 -6.42 -32.19
CA HIS A 95 3.26 -6.90 -31.66
C HIS A 95 3.51 -6.48 -30.21
N SER A 96 2.48 -6.58 -29.35
CA SER A 96 2.66 -6.33 -27.91
C SER A 96 3.61 -7.39 -27.30
N SER A 97 4.70 -6.91 -26.72
CA SER A 97 5.61 -7.69 -25.88
C SER A 97 5.45 -7.22 -24.45
N SER A 98 5.30 -8.14 -23.50
CA SER A 98 5.21 -7.81 -22.08
C SER A 98 6.47 -8.25 -21.35
N VAL A 99 6.85 -7.48 -20.34
CA VAL A 99 7.99 -7.77 -19.45
C VAL A 99 7.45 -7.98 -18.05
N LEU A 100 7.82 -9.10 -17.44
CA LEU A 100 7.58 -9.40 -16.04
C LEU A 100 8.66 -8.71 -15.22
N GLY A 101 8.27 -7.75 -14.40
CA GLY A 101 9.14 -7.10 -13.43
C GLY A 101 9.02 -7.75 -12.06
N VAL A 102 10.16 -8.07 -11.45
CA VAL A 102 10.25 -8.53 -10.07
C VAL A 102 10.90 -7.42 -9.24
N TYR A 103 10.17 -6.90 -8.27
CA TYR A 103 10.62 -5.80 -7.41
C TYR A 103 10.84 -6.28 -5.98
N TYR A 104 11.48 -5.47 -5.13
CA TYR A 104 11.58 -5.68 -3.69
C TYR A 104 11.72 -4.36 -2.94
N SER A 105 11.35 -4.35 -1.65
CA SER A 105 11.63 -3.25 -0.74
C SER A 105 11.75 -3.73 0.71
N PHE A 106 12.22 -2.86 1.61
CA PHE A 106 12.43 -3.24 3.01
C PHE A 106 11.32 -2.63 3.88
N PRO A 107 10.46 -3.42 4.56
CA PRO A 107 9.29 -2.90 5.29
C PRO A 107 9.67 -2.14 6.56
N THR A 108 10.89 -2.37 7.05
CA THR A 108 11.49 -1.75 8.25
C THR A 108 12.20 -0.45 7.94
N ALA A 109 12.17 0.00 6.68
CA ALA A 109 12.62 1.32 6.31
C ALA A 109 11.89 2.37 7.16
N PRO A 110 12.62 3.34 7.75
CA PRO A 110 12.01 4.54 8.31
C PRO A 110 11.08 5.23 7.31
N GLU A 111 10.03 5.90 7.79
CA GLU A 111 8.99 6.49 6.93
C GLU A 111 9.55 7.46 5.88
N ALA A 112 10.58 8.23 6.23
CA ALA A 112 11.28 9.12 5.31
C ALA A 112 11.85 8.38 4.09
N LEU A 113 12.42 7.19 4.28
CA LEU A 113 12.92 6.34 3.19
C LEU A 113 11.77 5.60 2.50
N LYS A 114 10.84 5.06 3.28
CA LYS A 114 9.72 4.26 2.78
C LYS A 114 8.81 5.05 1.82
N SER A 115 8.63 6.34 2.05
CA SER A 115 7.83 7.23 1.20
C SER A 115 8.43 7.46 -0.19
N ASN A 116 9.75 7.30 -0.37
CA ASN A 116 10.43 7.52 -1.65
C ASN A 116 10.36 6.28 -2.58
N LEU A 117 9.91 6.45 -3.82
CA LEU A 117 9.85 5.37 -4.83
C LEU A 117 11.24 4.89 -5.28
N ASN A 118 12.31 5.64 -5.00
CA ASN A 118 13.67 5.21 -5.26
C ASN A 118 14.13 4.08 -4.33
N ASN A 119 13.50 3.92 -3.16
CA ASN A 119 13.77 2.81 -2.24
C ASN A 119 12.95 1.54 -2.56
N ILE A 120 12.39 1.46 -3.78
CA ILE A 120 11.86 0.24 -4.38
C ILE A 120 12.84 -0.20 -5.46
N PHE A 121 13.35 -1.41 -5.29
CA PHE A 121 14.43 -1.97 -6.09
C PHE A 121 13.91 -3.04 -7.04
N VAL A 122 14.67 -3.31 -8.10
CA VAL A 122 14.38 -4.36 -9.07
C VAL A 122 15.27 -5.57 -8.76
N ALA A 123 14.67 -6.74 -8.61
CA ALA A 123 15.38 -8.01 -8.44
C ALA A 123 15.66 -8.67 -9.79
N ALA A 124 14.64 -8.75 -10.64
CA ALA A 124 14.75 -9.43 -11.92
C ALA A 124 13.77 -8.89 -12.96
N LEU A 125 14.11 -9.07 -14.24
CA LEU A 125 13.30 -8.70 -15.39
C LEU A 125 13.28 -9.87 -16.38
N PHE A 126 12.09 -10.33 -16.73
CA PHE A 126 11.89 -11.42 -17.68
C PHE A 126 10.94 -11.01 -18.79
N ASN A 127 11.03 -11.63 -19.97
CA ASN A 127 9.98 -11.51 -20.97
C ASN A 127 8.81 -12.43 -20.58
N SER A 128 7.60 -11.90 -20.43
CA SER A 128 6.48 -12.70 -19.90
C SER A 128 6.10 -13.86 -20.84
N LYS A 129 6.35 -13.73 -22.15
CA LYS A 129 6.14 -14.83 -23.11
C LYS A 129 7.06 -16.00 -22.79
N ASP A 130 8.30 -15.72 -22.42
CA ASP A 130 9.30 -16.74 -22.14
C ASP A 130 9.01 -17.43 -20.81
N VAL A 131 8.56 -16.69 -19.79
CA VAL A 131 8.14 -17.26 -18.50
C VAL A 131 6.97 -18.24 -18.68
N LYS A 132 5.98 -17.88 -19.50
CA LYS A 132 4.84 -18.74 -19.82
C LYS A 132 5.22 -20.01 -20.57
N LEU A 133 6.29 -19.96 -21.38
CA LEU A 133 6.78 -21.11 -22.15
C LEU A 133 7.66 -22.06 -21.32
N ILE A 134 8.53 -21.50 -20.48
CA ILE A 134 9.53 -22.27 -19.72
C ILE A 134 8.98 -22.78 -18.39
N GLY A 135 8.05 -22.04 -17.77
CA GLY A 135 7.54 -22.32 -16.43
C GLY A 135 8.31 -21.58 -15.33
N ASN A 136 7.66 -21.49 -14.16
CA ASN A 136 8.16 -20.72 -13.02
C ASN A 136 9.47 -21.30 -12.46
N ASP A 137 9.57 -22.63 -12.37
CA ASP A 137 10.69 -23.31 -11.71
C ASP A 137 12.05 -22.93 -12.31
N LYS A 138 12.18 -23.03 -13.63
CA LYS A 138 13.45 -22.72 -14.32
C LYS A 138 13.72 -21.22 -14.37
N CYS A 139 12.70 -20.38 -14.45
CA CYS A 139 12.86 -18.92 -14.52
C CYS A 139 13.34 -18.34 -13.19
N PHE A 140 12.78 -18.81 -12.08
CA PHE A 140 13.08 -18.28 -10.75
C PHE A 140 14.13 -19.09 -9.98
N TYR A 141 14.65 -20.19 -10.53
CA TYR A 141 15.67 -21.02 -9.88
C TYR A 141 16.85 -20.20 -9.34
N PHE A 142 17.49 -19.41 -10.20
CA PHE A 142 18.65 -18.58 -9.82
C PHE A 142 18.28 -17.49 -8.81
N LEU A 143 17.06 -16.95 -8.89
CA LEU A 143 16.57 -15.97 -7.92
C LEU A 143 16.40 -16.62 -6.54
N VAL A 144 15.80 -17.81 -6.48
CA VAL A 144 15.62 -18.58 -5.24
C VAL A 144 16.95 -18.98 -4.63
N ASP A 145 17.92 -19.36 -5.45
CA ASP A 145 19.29 -19.68 -5.02
C ASP A 145 19.98 -18.45 -4.38
N GLU A 146 19.94 -17.28 -5.03
CA GLU A 146 20.47 -16.04 -4.44
C GLU A 146 19.76 -15.66 -3.14
N ILE A 147 18.45 -15.87 -3.03
CA ILE A 147 17.69 -15.63 -1.80
C ILE A 147 18.17 -16.54 -0.66
N ASN A 148 18.37 -17.83 -0.95
CA ASN A 148 18.88 -18.79 0.04
C ASN A 148 20.30 -18.44 0.48
N GLU A 149 21.15 -17.98 -0.44
CA GLU A 149 22.50 -17.49 -0.12
C GLU A 149 22.47 -16.27 0.82
N LEU A 150 21.63 -15.28 0.53
CA LEU A 150 21.45 -14.08 1.37
C LEU A 150 20.87 -14.40 2.75
N GLN A 151 20.07 -15.45 2.84
CA GLN A 151 19.47 -15.93 4.08
C GLN A 151 20.44 -16.74 4.94
N ASN A 152 21.18 -17.68 4.34
CA ASN A 152 22.03 -18.61 5.08
C ASN A 152 23.40 -18.00 5.40
N HIS A 153 24.05 -17.37 4.43
CA HIS A 153 25.39 -16.79 4.60
C HIS A 153 25.36 -15.31 5.02
N GLY A 154 24.38 -14.56 4.53
CA GLY A 154 24.25 -13.13 4.79
C GLY A 154 25.30 -12.27 4.07
N ILE A 155 25.44 -11.02 4.54
CA ILE A 155 26.39 -10.02 4.03
C ILE A 155 27.10 -9.38 5.22
N ASN A 156 28.43 -9.26 5.12
CA ASN A 156 29.21 -8.45 6.03
C ASN A 156 29.25 -7.01 5.51
N ILE A 157 28.76 -6.06 6.31
CA ILE A 157 28.72 -4.64 5.99
C ILE A 157 29.66 -3.90 6.92
N ILE A 158 30.48 -3.02 6.33
CA ILE A 158 31.37 -2.12 7.05
C ILE A 158 30.74 -0.73 6.95
N VAL A 159 30.39 -0.15 8.10
CA VAL A 159 29.87 1.22 8.18
C VAL A 159 31.04 2.19 8.35
N ASN A 160 30.84 3.47 8.05
CA ASN A 160 31.86 4.53 8.08
C ASN A 160 32.71 4.58 9.37
N ASP A 161 32.17 4.12 10.50
CA ASP A 161 32.89 4.04 11.79
C ASP A 161 33.84 2.82 11.90
N GLY A 162 34.03 2.05 10.84
CA GLY A 162 34.84 0.83 10.82
C GLY A 162 34.18 -0.38 11.50
N LYS A 163 32.98 -0.21 12.07
CA LYS A 163 32.20 -1.31 12.67
C LYS A 163 31.73 -2.29 11.60
N GLN A 164 31.94 -3.57 11.88
CA GLN A 164 31.49 -4.68 11.04
C GLN A 164 30.21 -5.27 11.60
N PHE A 165 29.18 -5.34 10.75
CA PHE A 165 27.93 -6.01 11.06
C PHE A 165 27.72 -7.17 10.09
N LYS A 166 27.34 -8.33 10.63
CA LYS A 166 26.86 -9.45 9.83
C LYS A 166 25.34 -9.36 9.74
N ILE A 167 24.84 -9.24 8.52
CA ILE A 167 23.41 -9.06 8.25
C ILE A 167 22.88 -10.25 7.44
N LYS A 168 21.83 -10.90 7.94
CA LYS A 168 21.09 -11.94 7.19
C LYS A 168 19.77 -11.36 6.70
N PHE A 169 19.42 -11.68 5.47
CA PHE A 169 18.23 -11.15 4.82
C PHE A 169 17.18 -12.25 4.68
N LEU A 170 15.97 -12.03 5.18
CA LEU A 170 14.92 -13.06 5.16
C LEU A 170 13.78 -12.75 4.21
N LEU A 171 13.43 -13.78 3.43
CA LEU A 171 12.22 -14.02 2.65
C LEU A 171 10.96 -13.59 3.38
N GLY A 172 10.49 -12.37 3.18
CA GLY A 172 9.32 -11.87 3.86
C GLY A 172 7.96 -12.45 3.39
N LEU A 173 7.36 -11.82 2.39
CA LEU A 173 6.11 -12.21 1.73
C LEU A 173 6.29 -11.98 0.23
N VAL A 174 5.57 -12.77 -0.56
CA VAL A 174 5.33 -12.53 -1.98
C VAL A 174 4.01 -11.77 -2.10
N VAL A 175 4.04 -10.59 -2.73
CA VAL A 175 2.86 -9.71 -2.84
C VAL A 175 2.53 -9.43 -4.29
N GLY A 176 1.31 -8.99 -4.54
CA GLY A 176 0.82 -8.64 -5.85
C GLY A 176 -0.68 -8.79 -5.93
N ASP A 177 -1.20 -8.60 -7.13
CA ASP A 177 -2.58 -8.93 -7.41
C ASP A 177 -2.85 -10.43 -7.14
N ASN A 178 -4.08 -10.76 -6.77
CA ASN A 178 -4.41 -12.13 -6.38
C ASN A 178 -4.15 -13.14 -7.53
N LEU A 179 -4.27 -12.71 -8.79
CA LEU A 179 -4.07 -13.58 -9.94
C LEU A 179 -2.58 -13.80 -10.23
N GLY A 180 -1.76 -12.75 -10.21
CA GLY A 180 -0.31 -12.83 -10.38
C GLY A 180 0.34 -13.66 -9.28
N VAL A 181 -0.03 -13.41 -8.00
CA VAL A 181 0.47 -14.21 -6.87
C VAL A 181 0.08 -15.68 -7.00
N ASN A 182 -1.19 -15.97 -7.34
CA ASN A 182 -1.61 -17.36 -7.57
C ASN A 182 -0.80 -18.01 -8.71
N SER A 183 -0.55 -17.28 -9.80
CA SER A 183 0.18 -17.80 -10.96
C SER A 183 1.63 -18.16 -10.65
N ILE A 184 2.28 -17.40 -9.77
CA ILE A 184 3.72 -17.55 -9.45
C ILE A 184 3.94 -18.55 -8.32
N LEU A 185 2.98 -18.64 -7.40
CA LEU A 185 3.00 -19.61 -6.31
C LEU A 185 2.38 -20.97 -6.69
N GLY A 186 2.07 -21.20 -7.97
CA GLY A 186 1.60 -22.50 -8.45
C GLY A 186 0.15 -22.84 -8.11
N PHE A 187 -0.68 -21.86 -7.79
CA PHE A 187 -2.14 -22.04 -7.58
C PHE A 187 -2.94 -21.86 -8.88
N ALA A 188 -4.25 -22.10 -8.80
CA ALA A 188 -5.19 -21.87 -9.88
C ALA A 188 -5.11 -20.43 -10.42
N ARG A 189 -4.82 -20.33 -11.73
CA ARG A 189 -4.59 -19.07 -12.48
C ARG A 189 -5.89 -18.40 -12.96
N SER A 190 -7.02 -18.68 -12.31
CA SER A 190 -8.31 -18.10 -12.66
C SER A 190 -9.25 -18.12 -11.47
N PHE A 191 -9.98 -17.02 -11.28
CA PHE A 191 -11.08 -16.94 -10.31
C PHE A 191 -12.35 -17.68 -10.78
N SER A 192 -12.38 -18.17 -12.02
CA SER A 192 -13.47 -19.02 -12.51
C SER A 192 -13.35 -20.46 -12.02
N SER A 193 -12.17 -20.87 -11.57
CA SER A 193 -11.87 -22.22 -11.05
C SER A 193 -12.70 -22.58 -9.83
N ASN A 194 -12.93 -23.87 -9.61
CA ASN A 194 -13.71 -24.33 -8.46
C ASN A 194 -13.01 -24.03 -7.12
N TYR A 195 -11.67 -24.10 -7.09
CA TYR A 195 -10.85 -23.79 -5.93
C TYR A 195 -9.84 -22.71 -6.31
N PHE A 196 -10.26 -21.45 -6.23
CA PHE A 196 -9.42 -20.30 -6.62
C PHE A 196 -8.66 -19.67 -5.44
N CYS A 197 -9.08 -19.96 -4.20
CA CYS A 197 -8.50 -19.34 -3.01
C CYS A 197 -7.19 -20.03 -2.61
N ARG A 198 -6.13 -19.23 -2.39
CA ARG A 198 -4.84 -19.71 -1.88
C ARG A 198 -4.82 -19.94 -0.37
N PHE A 199 -5.77 -19.37 0.36
CA PHE A 199 -5.82 -19.42 1.82
C PHE A 199 -6.64 -20.58 2.35
N CYS A 200 -7.69 -20.97 1.63
CA CYS A 200 -8.61 -22.02 2.05
C CYS A 200 -8.89 -23.06 0.96
N ILE A 201 -9.55 -24.15 1.35
CA ILE A 201 -10.00 -25.24 0.48
C ILE A 201 -11.49 -25.15 0.14
N SER A 202 -12.15 -24.01 0.38
CA SER A 202 -13.56 -23.82 0.05
C SER A 202 -13.78 -23.87 -1.46
N ASP A 203 -14.82 -24.57 -1.89
CA ASP A 203 -15.24 -24.60 -3.28
C ASP A 203 -16.02 -23.32 -3.65
N LYS A 204 -16.11 -23.05 -4.96
CA LYS A 204 -16.68 -21.82 -5.48
C LYS A 204 -18.12 -21.59 -5.04
N LYS A 205 -18.97 -22.63 -4.95
CA LYS A 205 -20.36 -22.47 -4.52
C LYS A 205 -20.40 -22.04 -3.06
N SER A 206 -19.65 -22.71 -2.20
CA SER A 206 -19.52 -22.32 -0.78
C SER A 206 -19.00 -20.89 -0.63
N THR A 207 -18.02 -20.46 -1.43
CA THR A 207 -17.49 -19.08 -1.34
C THR A 207 -18.49 -17.97 -1.67
N GLN A 208 -19.60 -18.29 -2.34
CA GLN A 208 -20.65 -17.32 -2.66
C GLN A 208 -21.56 -16.98 -1.47
N GLU A 209 -21.51 -17.79 -0.41
CA GLU A 209 -22.35 -17.67 0.79
C GLU A 209 -21.54 -17.46 2.06
N LEU A 210 -20.26 -17.87 2.08
CA LEU A 210 -19.38 -17.73 3.25
C LEU A 210 -19.13 -16.26 3.61
N THR A 211 -19.60 -15.86 4.78
CA THR A 211 -19.43 -14.50 5.31
C THR A 211 -18.33 -14.37 6.36
N ASN A 212 -17.84 -15.50 6.89
CA ASN A 212 -16.79 -15.58 7.91
C ASN A 212 -15.70 -16.59 7.52
N GLU A 213 -14.48 -16.39 8.07
CA GLU A 213 -13.38 -17.33 7.91
C GLU A 213 -13.59 -18.58 8.78
N SER A 214 -13.43 -19.77 8.19
CA SER A 214 -13.49 -21.04 8.90
C SER A 214 -12.09 -21.63 9.05
N ILE A 215 -11.61 -21.77 10.29
CA ILE A 215 -10.26 -22.28 10.60
C ILE A 215 -10.03 -23.67 9.99
N ASN A 216 -11.04 -24.54 10.03
CA ASN A 216 -10.97 -25.91 9.51
C ASN A 216 -10.79 -25.98 7.99
N LEU A 217 -11.15 -24.91 7.27
CA LEU A 217 -11.02 -24.84 5.81
C LEU A 217 -9.72 -24.19 5.38
N LEU A 218 -8.88 -23.70 6.31
CA LEU A 218 -7.61 -23.10 5.97
C LEU A 218 -6.64 -24.15 5.44
N ARG A 219 -5.91 -23.80 4.38
CA ARG A 219 -4.83 -24.65 3.88
C ARG A 219 -3.73 -24.74 4.93
N ASN A 220 -3.17 -25.93 5.07
CA ASN A 220 -1.99 -26.20 5.89
C ASN A 220 -0.97 -26.96 5.03
N LYS A 221 0.23 -27.23 5.56
CA LYS A 221 1.29 -27.95 4.82
C LYS A 221 0.87 -29.38 4.45
N GLN A 222 0.23 -30.11 5.37
CA GLN A 222 -0.20 -31.49 5.15
C GLN A 222 -1.20 -31.59 3.99
N ASN A 223 -2.27 -30.79 4.03
CA ASN A 223 -3.28 -30.76 2.97
C ASN A 223 -2.67 -30.31 1.63
N TYR A 224 -1.70 -29.39 1.66
CA TYR A 224 -1.01 -28.94 0.46
C TYR A 224 -0.18 -30.07 -0.18
N ASP A 225 0.58 -30.82 0.61
CA ASP A 225 1.38 -31.94 0.14
C ASP A 225 0.51 -33.09 -0.40
N GLU A 226 -0.62 -33.37 0.25
CA GLU A 226 -1.64 -34.32 -0.24
C GLU A 226 -2.24 -33.87 -1.57
N HIS A 227 -2.59 -32.59 -1.69
CA HIS A 227 -3.16 -32.01 -2.90
C HIS A 227 -2.19 -31.98 -4.08
N ILE A 228 -0.88 -31.84 -3.83
CA ILE A 228 0.15 -32.00 -4.87
C ILE A 228 0.14 -33.43 -5.41
N LYS A 229 0.07 -34.44 -4.53
CA LYS A 229 0.07 -35.86 -4.93
C LYS A 229 -1.14 -36.23 -5.79
N ILE A 230 -2.30 -35.60 -5.54
CA ILE A 230 -3.51 -35.77 -6.34
C ILE A 230 -3.31 -35.25 -7.79
N ASN A 231 -2.42 -34.26 -7.98
CA ASN A 231 -2.05 -33.69 -9.28
C ASN A 231 -3.25 -33.27 -10.17
N ASN A 232 -4.31 -32.73 -9.55
CA ASN A 232 -5.51 -32.29 -10.25
C ASN A 232 -6.00 -30.90 -9.78
N CYS A 233 -5.57 -29.87 -10.51
CA CYS A 233 -5.89 -28.47 -10.23
C CYS A 233 -7.41 -28.18 -10.15
N LYS A 234 -8.25 -28.92 -10.89
CA LYS A 234 -9.71 -28.71 -10.85
C LYS A 234 -10.32 -29.07 -9.49
N ILE A 235 -9.71 -30.02 -8.78
CA ILE A 235 -10.19 -30.55 -7.51
C ILE A 235 -9.44 -29.92 -6.34
N THR A 236 -8.16 -29.55 -6.50
CA THR A 236 -7.33 -29.10 -5.39
C THR A 236 -7.02 -27.60 -5.42
N GLY A 237 -7.18 -26.95 -6.57
CA GLY A 237 -6.77 -25.55 -6.78
C GLY A 237 -5.26 -25.34 -6.88
N ILE A 238 -4.46 -26.41 -6.91
CA ILE A 238 -3.00 -26.36 -7.06
C ILE A 238 -2.64 -26.81 -8.47
N TYR A 239 -1.88 -25.98 -9.18
CA TYR A 239 -1.43 -26.24 -10.54
C TYR A 239 -0.08 -26.97 -10.56
N GLU A 240 0.89 -26.51 -9.76
CA GLU A 240 2.24 -27.09 -9.68
C GLU A 240 2.85 -26.83 -8.29
N GLU A 241 3.86 -27.61 -7.92
CA GLU A 241 4.64 -27.31 -6.71
C GLU A 241 5.46 -26.04 -6.92
N SER A 242 5.31 -25.06 -6.02
CA SER A 242 6.04 -23.80 -6.14
C SER A 242 7.53 -23.96 -5.82
N ILE A 243 8.39 -23.50 -6.74
CA ILE A 243 9.83 -23.33 -6.52
C ILE A 243 10.19 -22.53 -5.25
N PHE A 244 9.33 -21.60 -4.84
CA PHE A 244 9.56 -20.78 -3.64
C PHE A 244 9.49 -21.59 -2.35
N ASN A 245 8.88 -22.78 -2.34
CA ASN A 245 8.93 -23.67 -1.16
C ASN A 245 10.34 -24.19 -0.86
N LYS A 246 11.30 -24.08 -1.80
CA LYS A 246 12.72 -24.39 -1.57
C LYS A 246 13.45 -23.34 -0.72
N ILE A 247 12.82 -22.20 -0.45
CA ILE A 247 13.40 -21.17 0.43
C ILE A 247 13.18 -21.59 1.89
N HIS A 248 14.25 -21.74 2.67
CA HIS A 248 14.14 -22.34 4.02
C HIS A 248 13.20 -21.59 4.97
N SER A 249 13.04 -20.27 4.80
CA SER A 249 12.16 -19.45 5.66
C SER A 249 10.73 -19.30 5.14
N PHE A 250 10.39 -19.83 3.96
CA PHE A 250 9.14 -19.54 3.26
C PHE A 250 8.38 -20.80 2.86
N HIS A 251 7.05 -20.70 2.83
CA HIS A 251 6.16 -21.72 2.27
C HIS A 251 4.90 -21.04 1.74
N VAL A 252 4.39 -21.48 0.58
CA VAL A 252 3.26 -20.81 -0.10
C VAL A 252 2.00 -20.70 0.75
N VAL A 253 1.68 -21.73 1.53
CA VAL A 253 0.53 -21.75 2.46
C VAL A 253 0.66 -20.72 3.59
N LYS A 254 1.87 -20.30 3.93
CA LYS A 254 2.13 -19.25 4.93
C LYS A 254 2.27 -17.86 4.30
N ASN A 255 1.99 -17.69 3.00
CA ASN A 255 2.07 -16.39 2.35
C ASN A 255 0.79 -15.56 2.59
N TYR A 256 0.67 -14.98 3.78
CA TYR A 256 -0.45 -14.11 4.16
C TYR A 256 -0.23 -12.68 3.63
N ALA A 257 -0.49 -12.48 2.35
CA ALA A 257 -0.46 -11.18 1.70
C ALA A 257 -1.72 -10.99 0.86
N VAL A 258 -2.33 -9.81 0.88
CA VAL A 258 -3.49 -9.41 0.05
C VAL A 258 -3.29 -7.98 -0.42
N ASP A 259 -4.02 -7.61 -1.48
CA ASP A 259 -3.93 -6.28 -2.05
C ASP A 259 -5.26 -5.52 -1.92
N ILE A 260 -5.30 -4.58 -0.98
CA ILE A 260 -6.44 -3.68 -0.77
C ILE A 260 -6.82 -2.97 -2.06
N MET A 261 -5.83 -2.53 -2.85
CA MET A 261 -6.11 -1.72 -4.04
C MET A 261 -6.96 -2.50 -5.04
N HIS A 262 -6.53 -3.70 -5.40
CA HIS A 262 -7.24 -4.56 -6.34
C HIS A 262 -8.53 -5.13 -5.75
N ASP A 263 -8.51 -5.58 -4.49
CA ASP A 263 -9.66 -6.27 -3.90
C ASP A 263 -10.79 -5.31 -3.50
N ILE A 264 -10.44 -4.21 -2.83
CA ILE A 264 -11.38 -3.21 -2.35
C ILE A 264 -11.71 -2.23 -3.48
N TYR A 265 -10.75 -1.41 -3.91
CA TYR A 265 -11.06 -0.27 -4.80
C TYR A 265 -11.40 -0.67 -6.22
N GLU A 266 -10.70 -1.64 -6.82
CA GLU A 266 -11.03 -2.15 -8.16
C GLU A 266 -12.04 -3.30 -8.15
N GLY A 267 -12.60 -3.60 -6.98
CA GLY A 267 -13.42 -4.78 -6.76
C GLY A 267 -14.69 -4.45 -6.02
N ILE A 268 -14.68 -4.73 -4.72
CA ILE A 268 -15.83 -4.59 -3.82
C ILE A 268 -16.46 -3.20 -3.96
N CYS A 269 -15.66 -2.14 -3.97
CA CYS A 269 -16.11 -0.76 -4.17
C CYS A 269 -16.84 -0.56 -5.50
N VAL A 270 -16.34 -1.13 -6.60
CA VAL A 270 -16.99 -1.03 -7.91
C VAL A 270 -18.35 -1.73 -7.89
N TYR A 271 -18.43 -2.94 -7.35
CA TYR A 271 -19.68 -3.71 -7.27
C TYR A 271 -20.70 -2.99 -6.38
N ASN A 272 -20.28 -2.59 -5.19
CA ASN A 272 -21.14 -1.95 -4.21
C ASN A 272 -21.63 -0.59 -4.68
N MET A 273 -20.75 0.29 -5.18
CA MET A 273 -21.15 1.62 -5.61
C MET A 273 -22.10 1.57 -6.79
N ASN A 274 -21.95 0.59 -7.69
CA ASN A 274 -22.91 0.38 -8.78
C ASN A 274 -24.31 0.07 -8.23
N HIS A 275 -24.41 -0.90 -7.31
CA HIS A 275 -25.67 -1.26 -6.66
C HIS A 275 -26.26 -0.09 -5.85
N ILE A 276 -25.46 0.54 -4.98
CA ILE A 276 -25.87 1.64 -4.11
C ILE A 276 -26.43 2.80 -4.95
N ILE A 277 -25.70 3.25 -5.98
CA ILE A 277 -26.12 4.39 -6.79
C ILE A 277 -27.40 4.05 -7.58
N CYS A 278 -27.47 2.86 -8.20
CA CYS A 278 -28.66 2.47 -8.96
C CYS A 278 -29.90 2.41 -8.06
N HIS A 279 -29.80 1.80 -6.88
CA HIS A 279 -30.94 1.73 -5.97
C HIS A 279 -31.36 3.12 -5.44
N LEU A 280 -30.42 3.99 -5.07
CA LEU A 280 -30.76 5.32 -4.58
C LEU A 280 -31.43 6.19 -5.66
N ILE A 281 -31.02 6.03 -6.93
CA ILE A 281 -31.69 6.68 -8.07
C ILE A 281 -33.08 6.08 -8.28
N ASN A 282 -33.22 4.75 -8.22
CA ASN A 282 -34.52 4.07 -8.39
C ASN A 282 -35.53 4.44 -7.29
N LEU A 283 -35.04 4.71 -6.07
CA LEU A 283 -35.86 5.23 -4.97
C LEU A 283 -36.23 6.72 -5.13
N GLY A 284 -35.70 7.39 -6.15
CA GLY A 284 -36.03 8.78 -6.48
C GLY A 284 -35.32 9.82 -5.61
N PHE A 285 -34.25 9.46 -4.88
CA PHE A 285 -33.54 10.42 -4.03
C PHE A 285 -32.74 11.45 -4.82
N PHE A 286 -32.14 11.05 -5.94
CA PHE A 286 -31.42 11.95 -6.85
C PHE A 286 -31.31 11.35 -8.25
N SER A 287 -30.94 12.18 -9.23
CA SER A 287 -30.66 11.75 -10.61
C SER A 287 -29.16 11.57 -10.87
N LEU A 288 -28.81 10.78 -11.89
CA LEU A 288 -27.42 10.61 -12.31
C LEU A 288 -26.76 11.95 -12.73
N GLU A 289 -27.54 12.86 -13.33
CA GLU A 289 -27.10 14.20 -13.69
C GLU A 289 -26.77 15.04 -12.46
N THR A 290 -27.59 14.95 -11.41
CA THR A 290 -27.35 15.62 -10.13
C THR A 290 -26.05 15.13 -9.51
N LEU A 291 -25.84 13.81 -9.47
CA LEU A 291 -24.61 13.21 -8.92
C LEU A 291 -23.38 13.69 -9.71
N ASN A 292 -23.42 13.64 -11.03
CA ASN A 292 -22.31 14.09 -11.87
C ASN A 292 -22.01 15.58 -11.71
N SER A 293 -23.05 16.41 -11.60
CA SER A 293 -22.92 17.86 -11.40
C SER A 293 -22.29 18.18 -10.04
N ARG A 294 -22.77 17.55 -8.96
CA ARG A 294 -22.19 17.73 -7.62
C ARG A 294 -20.76 17.24 -7.54
N LYS A 295 -20.45 16.12 -8.19
CA LYS A 295 -19.08 15.59 -8.29
C LYS A 295 -18.13 16.54 -9.03
N GLN A 296 -18.61 17.29 -10.03
CA GLN A 296 -17.79 18.29 -10.72
C GLN A 296 -17.64 19.60 -9.94
N GLY A 297 -18.69 20.02 -9.23
CA GLY A 297 -18.71 21.26 -8.46
C GLY A 297 -18.16 21.16 -7.03
N PHE A 298 -17.85 19.96 -6.53
CA PHE A 298 -17.34 19.78 -5.17
C PHE A 298 -15.91 20.29 -5.03
N ASN A 299 -15.62 20.98 -3.91
CA ASN A 299 -14.28 21.44 -3.60
C ASN A 299 -13.48 20.31 -2.94
N TYR A 300 -12.71 19.56 -3.74
CA TYR A 300 -11.85 18.47 -3.27
C TYR A 300 -10.59 18.96 -2.51
N GLY A 301 -10.25 20.25 -2.67
CA GLY A 301 -8.99 20.83 -2.21
C GLY A 301 -7.78 20.43 -3.04
N ASP A 302 -6.69 21.17 -2.86
CA ASP A 302 -5.46 21.07 -3.67
C ASP A 302 -4.84 19.66 -3.68
N THR A 303 -5.11 18.85 -2.66
CA THR A 303 -4.53 17.51 -2.49
C THR A 303 -5.26 16.43 -3.30
N GLU A 304 -6.55 16.62 -3.61
CA GLU A 304 -7.39 15.57 -4.22
C GLU A 304 -7.99 15.97 -5.55
N ILE A 305 -7.85 17.23 -5.97
CA ILE A 305 -8.36 17.72 -7.26
C ILE A 305 -7.82 16.92 -8.45
N GLY A 306 -6.61 16.36 -8.35
CA GLY A 306 -6.02 15.50 -9.38
C GLY A 306 -6.60 14.08 -9.46
N ASN A 307 -7.33 13.64 -8.42
CA ASN A 307 -7.94 12.30 -8.32
C ASN A 307 -9.45 12.35 -8.54
N MET A 308 -9.92 13.38 -9.23
CA MET A 308 -11.31 13.57 -9.64
C MET A 308 -11.74 12.45 -10.59
N SER A 309 -12.73 11.66 -10.20
CA SER A 309 -13.23 10.61 -11.08
C SER A 309 -13.95 11.20 -12.30
N PRO A 310 -13.98 10.50 -13.45
CA PRO A 310 -14.73 10.96 -14.62
C PRO A 310 -16.26 10.91 -14.42
N PRO A 311 -17.06 11.55 -15.29
CA PRO A 311 -18.51 11.47 -15.22
C PRO A 311 -18.99 10.01 -15.39
N ILE A 312 -19.92 9.61 -14.55
CA ILE A 312 -20.51 8.27 -14.54
C ILE A 312 -21.56 8.20 -15.64
N LYS A 313 -21.48 7.16 -16.47
CA LYS A 313 -22.44 6.90 -17.55
C LYS A 313 -23.23 5.63 -17.28
N GLN A 314 -24.52 5.67 -17.59
CA GLN A 314 -25.36 4.48 -17.57
C GLN A 314 -25.15 3.68 -18.85
N ILE A 315 -24.93 2.36 -18.72
CA ILE A 315 -24.81 1.45 -19.87
C ILE A 315 -26.14 0.74 -20.13
N LYS A 316 -26.73 0.21 -19.06
CA LYS A 316 -27.99 -0.53 -19.07
C LYS A 316 -28.85 -0.10 -17.88
N MET A 317 -30.10 -0.54 -17.87
CA MET A 317 -30.96 -0.42 -16.69
C MET A 317 -30.25 -1.09 -15.50
N ASN A 318 -30.10 -0.35 -14.40
CA ASN A 318 -29.38 -0.79 -13.20
C ASN A 318 -27.92 -1.23 -13.43
N THR A 319 -27.22 -0.66 -14.41
CA THR A 319 -25.77 -0.90 -14.59
C THR A 319 -25.04 0.36 -15.02
N LEU A 320 -24.12 0.81 -14.16
CA LEU A 320 -23.28 1.98 -14.38
C LEU A 320 -21.88 1.58 -14.86
N LYS A 321 -21.31 2.39 -15.75
CA LYS A 321 -19.90 2.32 -16.14
C LYS A 321 -19.08 3.18 -15.19
N LEU A 322 -18.57 2.58 -14.12
CA LEU A 322 -17.61 3.23 -13.22
C LEU A 322 -16.18 3.08 -13.79
N LYS A 323 -15.86 3.82 -14.86
CA LYS A 323 -14.51 3.81 -15.46
C LYS A 323 -13.57 4.71 -14.64
N MET A 324 -13.26 4.29 -13.42
CA MET A 324 -12.41 5.02 -12.49
C MET A 324 -11.11 4.25 -12.25
N SER A 325 -9.99 4.94 -12.06
CA SER A 325 -8.80 4.32 -11.47
C SER A 325 -9.04 3.96 -10.00
N SER A 326 -8.22 3.07 -9.44
CA SER A 326 -8.31 2.70 -8.01
C SER A 326 -8.24 3.92 -7.09
N ARG A 327 -7.38 4.91 -7.41
CA ARG A 327 -7.23 6.15 -6.63
C ARG A 327 -8.43 7.08 -6.77
N GLU A 328 -8.99 7.19 -7.97
CA GLU A 328 -10.24 7.93 -8.21
C GLU A 328 -11.42 7.30 -7.46
N MET A 329 -11.52 5.96 -7.43
CA MET A 329 -12.55 5.25 -6.68
C MET A 329 -12.41 5.47 -5.17
N GLN A 330 -11.18 5.43 -4.65
CA GLN A 330 -10.91 5.73 -3.25
C GLN A 330 -11.38 7.14 -2.87
N THR A 331 -11.01 8.15 -3.67
CA THR A 331 -11.45 9.54 -3.46
C THR A 331 -12.96 9.68 -3.61
N PHE A 332 -13.57 9.01 -4.60
CA PHE A 332 -15.00 9.03 -4.82
C PHE A 332 -15.78 8.49 -3.62
N ILE A 333 -15.44 7.31 -3.11
CA ILE A 333 -16.12 6.69 -1.95
C ILE A 333 -15.91 7.51 -0.69
N HIS A 334 -14.70 8.01 -0.47
CA HIS A 334 -14.38 8.82 0.72
C HIS A 334 -15.24 10.08 0.81
N PHE A 335 -15.54 10.73 -0.31
CA PHE A 335 -16.35 11.95 -0.38
C PHE A 335 -17.82 11.72 -0.74
N PHE A 336 -18.22 10.51 -1.13
CA PHE A 336 -19.60 10.22 -1.55
C PHE A 336 -20.66 10.63 -0.52
N PRO A 337 -20.48 10.38 0.80
CA PRO A 337 -21.42 10.88 1.80
C PRO A 337 -21.57 12.40 1.80
N LEU A 338 -20.49 13.16 1.56
CA LEU A 338 -20.53 14.63 1.49
C LEU A 338 -21.18 15.14 0.20
N LEU A 339 -21.15 14.36 -0.88
CA LEU A 339 -21.70 14.74 -2.18
C LEU A 339 -23.22 14.62 -2.23
N VAL A 340 -23.80 13.57 -1.65
CA VAL A 340 -25.25 13.26 -1.79
C VAL A 340 -25.94 12.92 -0.49
N GLY A 341 -25.25 12.94 0.65
CA GLY A 341 -25.83 12.56 1.93
C GLY A 341 -27.01 13.43 2.36
N ASP A 342 -27.04 14.71 2.01
CA ASP A 342 -28.19 15.60 2.25
C ASP A 342 -29.46 15.19 1.49
N LEU A 343 -29.34 14.42 0.41
CA LEU A 343 -30.48 13.96 -0.41
C LEU A 343 -31.06 12.62 0.07
N VAL A 344 -30.38 11.92 0.98
CA VAL A 344 -30.74 10.56 1.41
C VAL A 344 -31.17 10.55 2.88
N PRO A 345 -32.31 9.93 3.24
CA PRO A 345 -32.75 9.81 4.63
C PRO A 345 -31.78 8.99 5.50
N LYS A 346 -31.62 9.40 6.77
CA LYS A 346 -30.71 8.76 7.74
C LYS A 346 -31.00 7.27 8.00
N ASN A 347 -32.27 6.85 7.90
CA ASN A 347 -32.70 5.48 8.22
C ASN A 347 -32.69 4.54 7.00
N ASN A 348 -32.21 5.01 5.84
CA ASN A 348 -32.19 4.19 4.64
C ASN A 348 -31.18 3.03 4.79
N GLN A 349 -31.64 1.80 4.56
CA GLN A 349 -30.80 0.60 4.74
C GLN A 349 -29.60 0.55 3.79
N ILE A 350 -29.75 1.06 2.56
CA ILE A 350 -28.67 1.11 1.56
C ILE A 350 -27.63 2.15 1.97
N TRP A 351 -28.07 3.25 2.58
CA TRP A 351 -27.16 4.25 3.15
C TRP A 351 -26.38 3.70 4.35
N LEU A 352 -27.02 2.93 5.23
CA LEU A 352 -26.33 2.24 6.33
C LEU A 352 -25.30 1.23 5.81
N PHE A 353 -25.61 0.52 4.72
CA PHE A 353 -24.68 -0.36 4.04
C PHE A 353 -23.45 0.40 3.49
N LEU A 354 -23.67 1.56 2.86
CA LEU A 354 -22.58 2.44 2.42
C LEU A 354 -21.71 2.92 3.59
N ILE A 355 -22.33 3.39 4.68
CA ILE A 355 -21.58 3.85 5.86
C ILE A 355 -20.71 2.73 6.41
N ASN A 356 -21.27 1.51 6.51
CA ASN A 356 -20.51 0.33 6.94
C ASN A 356 -19.32 0.02 6.02
N LEU A 357 -19.50 0.10 4.69
CA LEU A 357 -18.42 -0.08 3.71
C LEU A 357 -17.30 0.95 3.94
N ILE A 358 -17.65 2.21 4.17
CA ILE A 358 -16.68 3.28 4.40
C ILE A 358 -15.94 3.07 5.73
N GLU A 359 -16.67 2.77 6.81
CA GLU A 359 -16.08 2.47 8.13
C GLU A 359 -15.14 1.25 8.06
N MET A 360 -15.51 0.21 7.32
CA MET A 360 -14.66 -0.95 7.07
C MET A 360 -13.37 -0.54 6.34
N ILE A 361 -13.47 0.28 5.29
CA ILE A 361 -12.28 0.78 4.56
C ILE A 361 -11.40 1.63 5.47
N ASP A 362 -11.97 2.51 6.29
CA ASP A 362 -11.21 3.32 7.25
C ASP A 362 -10.43 2.43 8.24
N LEU A 363 -11.07 1.38 8.76
CA LEU A 363 -10.42 0.38 9.62
C LEU A 363 -9.29 -0.35 8.91
N LEU A 364 -9.45 -0.73 7.64
CA LEU A 364 -8.42 -1.41 6.84
C LEU A 364 -7.17 -0.55 6.59
N LEU A 365 -7.32 0.78 6.56
CA LEU A 365 -6.24 1.72 6.29
C LEU A 365 -5.51 2.17 7.57
N LEU A 366 -5.90 1.68 8.74
CA LEU A 366 -5.25 2.03 9.99
C LEU A 366 -3.76 1.61 9.98
N PRO A 367 -2.86 2.44 10.51
CA PRO A 367 -1.44 2.13 10.59
C PRO A 367 -1.09 1.13 11.70
N LYS A 368 -2.00 0.93 12.66
CA LYS A 368 -1.79 0.08 13.85
C LYS A 368 -3.08 -0.68 14.16
N PHE A 369 -2.95 -1.95 14.51
CA PHE A 369 -4.07 -2.80 14.92
C PHE A 369 -3.84 -3.40 16.30
N ASN A 370 -4.92 -3.55 17.06
CA ASN A 370 -4.99 -4.38 18.25
C ASN A 370 -6.09 -5.43 18.08
N ASN A 371 -6.20 -6.38 19.01
CA ASN A 371 -7.20 -7.44 18.90
C ASN A 371 -8.64 -6.92 18.86
N GLN A 372 -8.94 -5.82 19.55
CA GLN A 372 -10.28 -5.22 19.56
C GLN A 372 -10.65 -4.61 18.20
N ILE A 373 -9.72 -3.90 17.57
CA ILE A 373 -9.89 -3.33 16.22
C ILE A 373 -10.10 -4.47 15.21
N ILE A 374 -9.35 -5.56 15.33
CA ILE A 374 -9.49 -6.72 14.42
C ILE A 374 -10.85 -7.39 14.60
N LEU A 375 -11.33 -7.56 15.84
CA LEU A 375 -12.68 -8.07 16.11
C LEU A 375 -13.76 -7.13 15.58
N ASN A 376 -13.55 -5.81 15.65
CA ASN A 376 -14.48 -4.85 15.08
C ASN A 376 -14.51 -4.95 13.55
N LEU A 377 -13.34 -5.01 12.92
CA LEU A 377 -13.21 -5.20 11.47
C LEU A 377 -13.91 -6.49 11.01
N GLU A 378 -13.75 -7.59 11.75
CA GLU A 378 -14.45 -8.85 11.48
C GLU A 378 -15.96 -8.66 11.46
N LYS A 379 -16.53 -8.00 12.48
CA LYS A 379 -17.96 -7.68 12.53
C LYS A 379 -18.42 -6.84 11.34
N HIS A 380 -17.63 -5.84 10.94
CA HIS A 380 -17.93 -5.03 9.76
C HIS A 380 -17.95 -5.87 8.48
N ILE A 381 -16.96 -6.75 8.28
CA ILE A 381 -16.88 -7.65 7.12
C ILE A 381 -18.06 -8.62 7.09
N THR A 382 -18.40 -9.26 8.21
CA THR A 382 -19.54 -10.17 8.32
C THR A 382 -20.84 -9.46 8.00
N TYR A 383 -21.07 -8.29 8.60
CA TYR A 383 -22.26 -7.48 8.36
C TYR A 383 -22.35 -7.07 6.89
N HIS A 384 -21.25 -6.58 6.31
CA HIS A 384 -21.16 -6.19 4.92
C HIS A 384 -21.55 -7.34 3.99
N ASN A 385 -20.92 -8.50 4.13
CA ASN A 385 -21.18 -9.65 3.25
C ASN A 385 -22.62 -10.17 3.40
N ASN A 386 -23.16 -10.23 4.62
CA ASN A 386 -24.57 -10.60 4.85
C ASN A 386 -25.55 -9.60 4.22
N LYS A 387 -25.30 -8.28 4.37
CA LYS A 387 -26.18 -7.25 3.82
C LYS A 387 -26.07 -7.12 2.31
N TYR A 388 -24.93 -7.42 1.72
CA TYR A 388 -24.77 -7.44 0.26
C TYR A 388 -25.72 -8.48 -0.37
N THR A 389 -25.74 -9.71 0.17
CA THR A 389 -26.61 -10.79 -0.35
C THR A 389 -28.08 -10.52 -0.06
N GLU A 390 -28.41 -9.99 1.12
CA GLU A 390 -29.78 -9.66 1.52
C GLU A 390 -30.39 -8.50 0.70
N LEU A 391 -29.66 -7.38 0.56
CA LEU A 391 -30.19 -6.16 -0.05
C LEU A 391 -30.21 -6.20 -1.58
N PHE A 392 -29.18 -6.81 -2.19
CA PHE A 392 -29.02 -6.79 -3.64
C PHE A 392 -29.37 -8.12 -4.32
N GLN A 393 -29.70 -9.16 -3.52
CA GLN A 393 -30.02 -10.51 -4.02
C GLN A 393 -28.95 -11.06 -4.99
N ASP A 394 -27.69 -10.66 -4.79
CA ASP A 394 -26.55 -11.06 -5.60
C ASP A 394 -25.59 -11.92 -4.78
N SER A 395 -24.88 -12.82 -5.47
CA SER A 395 -23.90 -13.72 -4.88
C SER A 395 -22.58 -13.02 -4.58
N LEU A 396 -21.92 -13.40 -3.48
CA LEU A 396 -20.60 -12.92 -3.14
C LEU A 396 -19.60 -13.28 -4.26
N LYS A 397 -18.84 -12.28 -4.69
CA LYS A 397 -17.78 -12.44 -5.70
C LYS A 397 -16.47 -12.90 -5.06
N PRO A 398 -15.50 -13.45 -5.83
CA PRO A 398 -14.19 -13.87 -5.30
C PRO A 398 -13.47 -12.85 -4.40
N LYS A 399 -13.58 -11.55 -4.71
CA LYS A 399 -13.00 -10.47 -3.90
C LYS A 399 -13.65 -10.33 -2.50
N HIS A 400 -14.96 -10.58 -2.39
CA HIS A 400 -15.66 -10.65 -1.10
C HIS A 400 -15.19 -11.85 -0.28
N HIS A 401 -14.89 -12.97 -0.94
CA HIS A 401 -14.34 -14.12 -0.26
C HIS A 401 -12.94 -13.85 0.29
N PHE A 402 -12.05 -13.18 -0.47
CA PHE A 402 -10.74 -12.79 0.06
C PHE A 402 -10.83 -11.89 1.30
N LEU A 403 -11.85 -11.03 1.37
CA LEU A 403 -12.08 -10.12 2.48
C LEU A 403 -12.20 -10.85 3.83
N ILE A 404 -12.80 -12.05 3.87
CA ILE A 404 -12.97 -12.81 5.13
C ILE A 404 -11.62 -13.18 5.77
N HIS A 405 -10.56 -13.31 4.96
CA HIS A 405 -9.22 -13.66 5.42
C HIS A 405 -8.43 -12.45 5.95
N TYR A 406 -8.91 -11.22 5.75
CA TYR A 406 -8.15 -10.00 6.06
C TYR A 406 -7.80 -9.90 7.56
N CYS A 407 -8.73 -10.24 8.44
CA CYS A 407 -8.51 -10.22 9.88
C CYS A 407 -7.37 -11.16 10.31
N ASN A 408 -7.34 -12.38 9.77
CA ASN A 408 -6.28 -13.35 10.04
C ASN A 408 -4.95 -12.90 9.43
N ILE A 409 -4.97 -12.36 8.21
CA ILE A 409 -3.77 -11.81 7.56
C ILE A 409 -3.19 -10.66 8.39
N ILE A 410 -4.00 -9.77 8.95
CA ILE A 410 -3.52 -8.68 9.82
C ILE A 410 -2.81 -9.25 11.06
N LYS A 411 -3.37 -10.29 11.69
CA LYS A 411 -2.71 -10.97 12.83
C LYS A 411 -1.38 -11.61 12.43
N LYS A 412 -1.31 -12.20 11.23
CA LYS A 412 -0.13 -12.94 10.74
C LYS A 412 0.96 -12.07 10.14
N SER A 413 0.61 -10.96 9.48
CA SER A 413 1.53 -10.14 8.66
C SER A 413 1.55 -8.66 9.04
N GLY A 414 0.65 -8.20 9.90
CA GLY A 414 0.54 -6.79 10.28
C GLY A 414 -0.35 -5.95 9.35
N PRO A 415 -0.28 -4.61 9.44
CA PRO A 415 -1.19 -3.71 8.72
C PRO A 415 -1.14 -3.86 7.20
N LEU A 416 -2.30 -4.03 6.57
CA LEU A 416 -2.46 -4.29 5.13
C LEU A 416 -2.07 -3.10 4.24
N LYS A 417 -2.15 -1.87 4.76
CA LYS A 417 -1.67 -0.65 4.07
C LYS A 417 -0.22 -0.77 3.61
N TYR A 418 0.60 -1.57 4.28
CA TYR A 418 1.98 -1.77 3.86
C TYR A 418 2.14 -2.92 2.87
N LEU A 419 1.09 -3.66 2.52
CA LEU A 419 1.12 -4.83 1.63
C LEU A 419 0.53 -4.55 0.24
N TRP A 420 -0.16 -3.43 0.04
CA TRP A 420 -0.83 -3.08 -1.21
C TRP A 420 0.14 -2.70 -2.36
N SER A 421 -0.35 -2.73 -3.61
CA SER A 421 0.53 -2.64 -4.78
C SER A 421 0.76 -1.23 -5.35
N TYR A 422 0.08 -0.19 -4.83
CA TYR A 422 0.14 1.20 -5.35
C TYR A 422 1.54 1.70 -5.68
N ARG A 423 2.50 1.46 -4.78
CA ARG A 423 3.86 1.97 -4.93
C ARG A 423 4.65 1.20 -5.99
N PHE A 424 4.42 -0.10 -6.12
CA PHE A 424 5.07 -0.91 -7.15
C PHE A 424 4.53 -0.60 -8.54
N GLU A 425 3.22 -0.38 -8.68
CA GLU A 425 2.63 0.12 -9.94
C GLU A 425 3.16 1.50 -10.32
N SER A 426 3.35 2.38 -9.32
CA SER A 426 3.95 3.69 -9.54
C SER A 426 5.41 3.58 -10.01
N LYS A 427 6.20 2.66 -9.42
CA LYS A 427 7.58 2.38 -9.84
C LYS A 427 7.64 1.91 -11.30
N HIS A 428 6.64 1.14 -11.71
CA HIS A 428 6.51 0.61 -13.05
C HIS A 428 6.44 1.68 -14.15
N ARG A 429 5.87 2.86 -13.83
CA ARG A 429 5.80 4.01 -14.76
C ARG A 429 7.18 4.45 -15.24
N GLN A 430 8.21 4.34 -14.38
CA GLN A 430 9.59 4.67 -14.73
C GLN A 430 10.11 3.74 -15.85
N LEU A 431 9.96 2.42 -15.69
CA LEU A 431 10.39 1.45 -16.70
C LEU A 431 9.58 1.57 -17.99
N LYS A 432 8.25 1.76 -17.89
CA LYS A 432 7.38 2.03 -19.06
C LYS A 432 7.89 3.24 -19.85
N THR A 433 8.29 4.32 -19.18
CA THR A 433 8.84 5.52 -19.83
C THR A 433 10.13 5.20 -20.59
N TYR A 434 11.03 4.41 -20.01
CA TYR A 434 12.24 3.97 -20.71
C TYR A 434 11.92 3.12 -21.93
N THR A 435 10.98 2.17 -21.83
CA THR A 435 10.61 1.32 -22.97
C THR A 435 10.02 2.11 -24.14
N LYS A 436 9.30 3.21 -23.87
CA LYS A 436 8.77 4.11 -24.91
C LYS A 436 9.89 4.84 -25.67
N ASN A 437 10.96 5.20 -24.97
CA ASN A 437 12.06 5.97 -25.53
C ASN A 437 13.15 5.08 -26.19
N ILE A 438 13.15 3.78 -25.92
CA ILE A 438 14.10 2.84 -26.51
C ILE A 438 13.58 2.39 -27.90
N THR A 439 14.37 2.70 -28.92
CA THR A 439 14.10 2.32 -30.32
C THR A 439 14.49 0.86 -30.62
N SER A 440 15.56 0.34 -30.01
CA SER A 440 15.99 -1.06 -30.15
C SER A 440 15.19 -2.01 -29.28
N ARG A 441 14.54 -3.01 -29.88
CA ARG A 441 13.73 -4.02 -29.18
C ARG A 441 14.43 -5.36 -28.98
N VAL A 442 15.73 -5.40 -29.25
CA VAL A 442 16.57 -6.56 -29.01
C VAL A 442 16.84 -6.67 -27.50
N HIS A 443 16.31 -7.72 -26.87
CA HIS A 443 16.48 -8.02 -25.43
C HIS A 443 16.14 -6.85 -24.48
N ILE A 444 14.89 -6.40 -24.52
CA ILE A 444 14.36 -5.31 -23.65
C ILE A 444 14.72 -5.47 -22.16
N PRO A 445 14.63 -6.67 -21.52
CA PRO A 445 15.00 -6.83 -20.12
C PRO A 445 16.43 -6.39 -19.79
N ILE A 446 17.39 -6.61 -20.70
CA ILE A 446 18.80 -6.19 -20.54
C ILE A 446 18.91 -4.67 -20.59
N SER A 447 18.28 -4.04 -21.58
CA SER A 447 18.31 -2.57 -21.71
C SER A 447 17.72 -1.89 -20.46
N LEU A 448 16.63 -2.43 -19.94
CA LEU A 448 16.02 -1.94 -18.69
C LEU A 448 16.88 -2.21 -17.47
N GLY A 449 17.51 -3.39 -17.37
CA GLY A 449 18.44 -3.72 -16.29
C GLY A 449 19.65 -2.77 -16.25
N ILE A 450 20.21 -2.41 -17.41
CA ILE A 450 21.31 -1.43 -17.50
C ILE A 450 20.84 -0.05 -17.06
N LYS A 451 19.69 0.43 -17.55
CA LYS A 451 19.16 1.74 -17.13
C LYS A 451 18.83 1.81 -15.64
N TYR A 452 18.25 0.74 -15.10
CA TYR A 452 18.04 0.62 -13.67
C TYR A 452 19.36 0.67 -12.90
N SER A 453 20.40 -0.04 -13.37
CA SER A 453 21.71 -0.06 -12.72
C SER A 453 22.36 1.34 -12.67
N ILE A 454 22.21 2.14 -13.73
CA ILE A 454 22.69 3.54 -13.75
C ILE A 454 21.94 4.39 -12.72
N ASN A 455 20.61 4.28 -12.66
CA ASN A 455 19.81 5.00 -11.67
C ASN A 455 20.12 4.56 -10.23
N PHE A 456 20.41 3.27 -10.03
CA PHE A 456 20.82 2.75 -8.74
C PHE A 456 22.18 3.33 -8.32
N SER A 457 23.14 3.45 -9.24
CA SER A 457 24.42 4.11 -8.95
C SER A 457 24.22 5.58 -8.55
N ASP A 458 23.40 6.33 -9.29
CA ASP A 458 23.07 7.72 -8.95
C ASP A 458 22.38 7.82 -7.58
N LEU A 459 21.46 6.90 -7.29
CA LEU A 459 20.83 6.82 -5.98
C LEU A 459 21.87 6.65 -4.87
N ILE A 460 22.80 5.69 -5.00
CA ILE A 460 23.82 5.40 -3.99
C ILE A 460 24.78 6.59 -3.80
N LEU A 461 25.17 7.27 -4.88
CA LEU A 461 26.06 8.44 -4.81
C LEU A 461 25.41 9.61 -4.05
N ASN A 462 24.09 9.77 -4.17
CA ASN A 462 23.34 10.84 -3.52
C ASN A 462 22.67 10.38 -2.20
N LEU A 463 22.81 9.10 -1.84
CA LEU A 463 22.12 8.54 -0.68
C LEU A 463 22.82 8.99 0.61
N SER A 464 22.15 9.86 1.36
CA SER A 464 22.47 10.14 2.75
C SER A 464 21.18 10.09 3.55
N TYR A 465 21.23 9.57 4.78
CA TYR A 465 20.10 9.71 5.69
C TYR A 465 19.99 11.17 6.13
N SER A 466 19.24 11.96 5.36
CA SER A 466 18.80 13.31 5.74
C SER A 466 17.29 13.41 5.49
N SER A 467 16.57 14.12 6.37
CA SER A 467 15.17 14.43 6.11
C SER A 467 15.08 15.25 4.83
N CYS A 468 14.39 14.74 3.80
CA CYS A 468 14.16 15.49 2.58
C CYS A 468 13.27 16.69 2.89
N ILE A 469 13.89 17.87 3.03
CA ILE A 469 13.18 19.14 3.11
C ILE A 469 13.40 19.86 1.79
N SER A 470 12.38 19.92 0.94
CA SER A 470 12.39 20.90 -0.14
C SER A 470 11.73 22.18 0.35
N LYS A 471 12.51 23.27 0.28
CA LYS A 471 12.16 24.58 0.81
C LYS A 471 11.86 25.49 -0.38
N ASN A 472 10.70 26.15 -0.38
CA ASN A 472 10.46 27.30 -1.26
C ASN A 472 11.26 28.52 -0.76
N LEU A 473 11.20 29.66 -1.44
CA LEU A 473 11.75 30.93 -0.94
C LEU A 473 11.13 31.25 0.43
N GLY A 474 11.93 31.16 1.49
CA GLY A 474 11.53 31.46 2.86
C GLY A 474 11.65 32.95 3.18
N SER A 475 10.84 33.42 4.11
CA SER A 475 10.96 34.75 4.72
C SER A 475 11.69 34.65 6.06
N SER A 476 12.36 35.72 6.48
CA SER A 476 12.99 35.75 7.80
C SER A 476 11.93 35.64 8.90
N LEU A 477 12.20 34.88 9.97
CA LEU A 477 11.29 34.75 11.10
C LEU A 477 10.93 36.11 11.73
N SER A 478 11.85 37.08 11.69
CA SER A 478 11.63 38.46 12.17
C SER A 478 10.55 39.23 11.40
N SER A 479 10.24 38.83 10.17
CA SER A 479 9.17 39.42 9.34
C SER A 479 7.82 38.72 9.52
N CYS A 480 7.76 37.67 10.34
CA CYS A 480 6.53 36.92 10.58
C CYS A 480 5.60 37.68 11.54
N GLU A 481 4.33 37.84 11.16
CA GLU A 481 3.29 38.46 12.01
C GLU A 481 3.11 37.78 13.38
N TYR A 482 3.55 36.52 13.52
CA TYR A 482 3.44 35.73 14.75
C TYR A 482 4.71 35.74 15.61
N PHE A 483 5.74 36.51 15.26
CA PHE A 483 7.07 36.46 15.89
C PHE A 483 7.04 36.54 17.43
N GLU A 484 6.33 37.52 17.99
CA GLU A 484 6.18 37.73 19.44
C GLU A 484 5.51 36.52 20.12
N LYS A 485 4.46 35.95 19.50
CA LYS A 485 3.76 34.77 20.04
C LYS A 485 4.61 33.50 19.93
N ILE A 486 5.41 33.38 18.86
CA ILE A 486 6.35 32.28 18.65
C ILE A 486 7.41 32.29 19.77
N LYS A 487 7.99 33.46 20.10
CA LYS A 487 8.97 33.56 21.20
C LYS A 487 8.44 33.07 22.54
N ILE A 488 7.16 33.32 22.83
CA ILE A 488 6.51 32.91 24.08
C ILE A 488 6.22 31.40 24.09
N LEU A 489 5.87 30.82 22.94
CA LEU A 489 5.49 29.41 22.81
C LEU A 489 6.68 28.44 22.79
N PHE A 490 7.88 28.90 22.42
CA PHE A 490 9.09 28.08 22.44
C PHE A 490 9.69 28.06 23.86
N SER A 491 9.76 26.87 24.47
CA SER A 491 10.38 26.66 25.79
C SER A 491 11.87 27.02 25.73
N SER A 492 12.46 27.43 26.87
CA SER A 492 13.83 27.97 26.94
C SER A 492 14.95 27.08 26.39
N ASN A 493 14.70 25.78 26.22
CA ASN A 493 15.65 24.83 25.62
C ASN A 493 15.60 24.74 24.08
N ASP A 494 14.56 25.27 23.42
CA ASP A 494 14.49 25.38 21.96
C ASP A 494 14.91 26.80 21.46
N LEU A 495 15.16 27.76 22.38
CA LEU A 495 15.37 29.19 22.09
C LEU A 495 16.65 29.53 21.32
N THR A 496 17.73 28.75 21.42
CA THR A 496 19.00 29.06 20.71
C THR A 496 18.89 28.90 19.19
N THR A 497 17.78 28.34 18.69
CA THR A 497 17.57 27.99 17.28
C THR A 497 16.79 29.05 16.48
N LEU A 498 16.21 30.07 17.14
CA LEU A 498 15.30 31.00 16.44
C LEU A 498 16.01 32.07 15.59
N ASP A 499 17.27 32.39 15.87
CA ASP A 499 18.00 33.48 15.16
C ASP A 499 18.32 33.15 13.70
N GLN A 500 18.36 31.86 13.34
CA GLN A 500 18.56 31.38 11.95
C GLN A 500 17.29 30.75 11.35
N ALA A 501 16.17 30.81 12.06
CA ALA A 501 14.94 30.18 11.63
C ALA A 501 14.30 30.93 10.44
N LEU A 502 13.80 30.16 9.47
CA LEU A 502 13.08 30.67 8.32
C LEU A 502 11.62 30.28 8.37
N CYS A 503 10.75 31.19 7.93
CA CYS A 503 9.32 30.97 7.80
C CYS A 503 8.94 30.63 6.36
N TYR A 504 8.10 29.61 6.22
CA TYR A 504 7.62 29.10 4.94
C TYR A 504 6.09 29.00 4.92
N ASP A 505 5.54 29.26 3.73
CA ASP A 505 4.11 29.06 3.44
C ASP A 505 3.83 27.64 2.94
N GLN A 506 4.84 27.01 2.36
CA GLN A 506 4.79 25.65 1.88
C GLN A 506 6.16 24.99 1.99
N ILE A 507 6.16 23.75 2.46
CA ILE A 507 7.35 22.88 2.44
C ILE A 507 6.96 21.49 1.96
N VAL A 508 7.93 20.73 1.47
CA VAL A 508 7.81 19.27 1.39
C VAL A 508 8.69 18.67 2.47
N TYR A 509 8.07 17.91 3.38
CA TYR A 509 8.75 17.21 4.45
C TYR A 509 8.43 15.72 4.35
N ASN A 510 9.45 14.86 4.26
CA ASN A 510 9.30 13.41 4.06
C ASN A 510 8.34 13.08 2.89
N ASN A 511 8.51 13.78 1.75
CA ASN A 511 7.67 13.68 0.55
C ASN A 511 6.19 14.06 0.72
N THR A 512 5.80 14.64 1.86
CA THR A 512 4.45 15.17 2.07
C THR A 512 4.45 16.69 1.97
N VAL A 513 3.50 17.25 1.21
CA VAL A 513 3.35 18.69 1.02
C VAL A 513 2.54 19.29 2.16
N TYR A 514 3.14 20.20 2.91
CA TYR A 514 2.47 21.00 3.95
C TYR A 514 2.34 22.43 3.46
N LYS A 515 1.12 22.97 3.47
CA LYS A 515 0.79 24.32 2.99
C LYS A 515 -0.14 25.02 3.98
N ILE A 516 -0.05 26.35 4.09
CA ILE A 516 -0.96 27.15 4.92
C ILE A 516 -2.42 26.80 4.64
N ASN A 517 -3.24 26.81 5.69
CA ASN A 517 -4.64 26.40 5.73
C ASN A 517 -4.91 24.90 5.62
N HIS A 518 -3.89 24.07 5.37
CA HIS A 518 -4.06 22.62 5.55
C HIS A 518 -4.41 22.30 7.00
N ILE A 519 -5.23 21.26 7.18
CA ILE A 519 -5.62 20.74 8.47
C ILE A 519 -4.79 19.50 8.78
N LEU A 520 -4.20 19.46 9.97
CA LEU A 520 -3.45 18.33 10.51
C LEU A 520 -4.29 17.67 11.61
N THR A 521 -4.30 16.34 11.63
CA THR A 521 -5.05 15.57 12.63
C THR A 521 -4.11 14.69 13.45
N ALA A 522 -4.30 14.70 14.77
CA ALA A 522 -3.59 13.84 15.70
C ALA A 522 -4.59 13.13 16.63
N LEU A 523 -4.21 11.96 17.12
CA LEU A 523 -4.96 11.23 18.16
C LEU A 523 -4.26 11.45 19.50
N PHE A 524 -5.03 11.86 20.51
CA PHE A 524 -4.58 11.94 21.89
C PHE A 524 -5.69 11.41 22.79
N ASP A 525 -5.40 10.39 23.63
CA ASP A 525 -6.36 9.75 24.53
C ASP A 525 -7.72 9.41 23.88
N ASN A 526 -7.67 8.79 22.69
CA ASN A 526 -8.82 8.43 21.85
C ASN A 526 -9.65 9.61 21.30
N ASN A 527 -9.24 10.86 21.55
CA ASN A 527 -9.85 12.05 20.98
C ASN A 527 -9.04 12.54 19.76
N ILE A 528 -9.76 13.03 18.76
CA ILE A 528 -9.15 13.61 17.56
C ILE A 528 -8.90 15.09 17.82
N LEU A 529 -7.62 15.47 17.80
CA LEU A 529 -7.17 16.85 17.82
C LEU A 529 -6.98 17.34 16.39
N VAL A 530 -7.51 18.54 16.11
CA VAL A 530 -7.55 19.12 14.78
C VAL A 530 -6.82 20.45 14.80
N TYR A 531 -5.84 20.60 13.92
CA TYR A 531 -4.94 21.74 13.86
C TYR A 531 -4.96 22.37 12.48
N LYS A 532 -5.28 23.66 12.38
CA LYS A 532 -5.21 24.44 11.14
C LYS A 532 -3.85 25.10 11.01
N LEU A 533 -3.09 24.75 9.99
CA LEU A 533 -1.75 25.26 9.74
C LEU A 533 -1.77 26.74 9.33
N LYS A 534 -0.94 27.56 9.97
CA LYS A 534 -0.79 28.99 9.66
C LYS A 534 0.56 29.36 9.11
N LYS A 535 1.63 28.84 9.70
CA LYS A 535 3.01 29.04 9.26
C LYS A 535 3.85 27.82 9.58
N ILE A 536 4.92 27.67 8.82
CA ILE A 536 5.89 26.59 9.00
C ILE A 536 7.24 27.24 9.30
N ILE A 537 7.91 26.76 10.34
CA ILE A 537 9.18 27.30 10.82
C ILE A 537 10.22 26.19 10.67
N CYS A 538 11.36 26.49 10.05
CA CYS A 538 12.46 25.54 9.94
C CYS A 538 13.72 26.12 10.58
N SER A 539 14.37 25.33 11.43
CA SER A 539 15.69 25.62 12.00
C SER A 539 16.50 24.34 12.09
N ASP A 540 17.76 24.35 11.64
CA ASP A 540 18.72 23.24 11.75
C ASP A 540 18.10 21.87 11.41
N ASP A 541 17.42 21.79 10.26
CA ASP A 541 16.69 20.62 9.75
C ASP A 541 15.52 20.09 10.61
N LYS A 542 15.15 20.81 11.67
CA LYS A 542 13.90 20.60 12.39
C LYS A 542 12.81 21.45 11.77
N VAL A 543 11.62 20.88 11.66
CA VAL A 543 10.42 21.54 11.15
C VAL A 543 9.44 21.69 12.30
N PHE A 544 8.89 22.90 12.46
CA PHE A 544 7.86 23.22 13.42
C PHE A 544 6.63 23.78 12.68
N PHE A 545 5.46 23.34 13.09
CA PHE A 545 4.19 23.74 12.52
C PHE A 545 3.46 24.66 13.50
N LEU A 546 3.23 25.91 13.09
CA LEU A 546 2.42 26.85 13.84
C LEU A 546 0.96 26.67 13.42
N CYS A 547 0.11 26.29 14.36
CA CYS A 547 -1.26 25.90 14.10
C CYS A 547 -2.24 26.58 15.06
N HIS A 548 -3.49 26.78 14.61
CA HIS A 548 -4.62 27.01 15.51
C HIS A 548 -5.34 25.69 15.76
N THR A 549 -5.82 25.49 16.98
CA THR A 549 -6.69 24.35 17.31
C THR A 549 -8.13 24.62 16.88
N LEU A 550 -8.75 23.63 16.26
CA LEU A 550 -10.18 23.65 15.93
C LEU A 550 -10.91 22.70 16.89
N ASN A 551 -11.98 23.18 17.54
CA ASN A 551 -12.79 22.33 18.39
C ASN A 551 -13.63 21.37 17.55
N VAL A 552 -13.53 20.08 17.86
CA VAL A 552 -14.42 19.04 17.34
C VAL A 552 -15.71 19.07 18.16
N LEU A 553 -16.83 19.39 17.51
CA LEU A 553 -18.13 19.52 18.18
C LEU A 553 -18.82 18.15 18.34
N SER A 554 -18.89 17.39 17.24
CA SER A 554 -19.50 16.05 17.24
C SER A 554 -19.10 15.26 15.99
N TYR A 555 -19.28 13.94 16.04
CA TYR A 555 -19.14 13.06 14.88
C TYR A 555 -20.50 12.80 14.22
N ASN A 556 -20.63 13.16 12.95
CA ASN A 556 -21.85 12.92 12.17
C ASN A 556 -21.72 11.63 11.38
N LYS A 557 -22.33 10.55 11.91
CA LYS A 557 -22.33 9.23 11.27
C LYS A 557 -22.92 9.22 9.86
N HIS A 558 -23.90 10.09 9.58
CA HIS A 558 -24.57 10.13 8.27
C HIS A 558 -23.63 10.58 7.15
N PHE A 559 -22.75 11.53 7.44
CA PHE A 559 -21.74 12.06 6.53
C PHE A 559 -20.35 11.43 6.75
N VAL A 560 -20.24 10.54 7.74
CA VAL A 560 -18.99 9.91 8.20
C VAL A 560 -17.92 10.97 8.51
N SER A 561 -18.30 12.14 9.02
CA SER A 561 -17.40 13.30 9.17
C SER A 561 -17.50 13.93 10.54
N TYR A 562 -16.44 14.64 10.96
CA TYR A 562 -16.43 15.39 12.21
C TYR A 562 -16.84 16.83 11.94
N ILE A 563 -17.83 17.32 12.69
CA ILE A 563 -18.25 18.72 12.67
C ILE A 563 -17.26 19.52 13.53
N VAL A 564 -16.69 20.56 12.94
CA VAL A 564 -15.68 21.40 13.59
C VAL A 564 -16.14 22.85 13.66
N SER A 565 -15.86 23.51 14.78
CA SER A 565 -16.10 24.95 14.89
C SER A 565 -14.90 25.72 14.34
N ASN A 566 -15.17 26.82 13.61
CA ASN A 566 -14.14 27.77 13.18
C ASN A 566 -13.72 28.77 14.29
N VAL A 567 -14.09 28.50 15.54
CA VAL A 567 -13.72 29.37 16.67
C VAL A 567 -12.27 29.13 17.02
N ASP A 568 -11.48 30.19 16.99
CA ASP A 568 -10.07 30.16 17.30
C ASP A 568 -9.86 29.95 18.80
N THR A 569 -9.17 28.86 19.16
CA THR A 569 -8.91 28.48 20.56
C THR A 569 -7.46 28.72 21.00
N GLY A 570 -6.64 29.34 20.14
CA GLY A 570 -5.26 29.72 20.45
C GLY A 570 -4.22 29.12 19.49
N LEU A 571 -3.00 29.65 19.58
CA LEU A 571 -1.85 29.25 18.77
C LEU A 571 -1.01 28.18 19.48
N TYR A 572 -0.66 27.13 18.74
CA TYR A 572 0.16 26.02 19.20
C TYR A 572 1.32 25.79 18.23
N VAL A 573 2.45 25.34 18.77
CA VAL A 573 3.61 24.90 17.99
C VAL A 573 3.73 23.39 18.10
N LEU A 574 3.62 22.70 16.97
CA LEU A 574 3.82 21.26 16.87
C LEU A 574 5.21 20.97 16.28
N LYS A 575 5.97 20.08 16.92
CA LYS A 575 7.26 19.61 16.38
C LYS A 575 7.01 18.59 15.27
N SER A 576 7.85 18.52 14.24
CA SER A 576 7.70 17.57 13.12
C SER A 576 7.70 16.09 13.54
N ASN A 577 8.20 15.77 14.72
CA ASN A 577 8.14 14.43 15.30
C ASN A 577 6.78 14.10 15.93
N THR A 578 5.82 15.03 15.95
CA THR A 578 4.45 14.72 16.37
C THR A 578 3.80 13.75 15.37
N TYR A 579 3.25 12.66 15.90
CA TYR A 579 2.61 11.64 15.09
C TYR A 579 1.26 12.13 14.57
N PHE A 580 1.20 12.47 13.28
CA PHE A 580 -0.06 12.76 12.59
C PHE A 580 -0.74 11.47 12.15
N MET A 581 -2.06 11.44 12.19
CA MET A 581 -2.84 10.26 11.79
C MET A 581 -2.76 9.94 10.30
N GLY A 582 -2.46 10.96 9.48
CA GLY A 582 -2.38 10.86 8.03
C GLY A 582 -1.95 12.18 7.38
N PRO A 583 -2.12 12.31 6.05
CA PRO A 583 -1.71 13.49 5.31
C PRO A 583 -2.56 14.70 5.67
N PRO A 584 -2.09 15.92 5.35
CA PRO A 584 -2.87 17.12 5.56
C PRO A 584 -4.18 17.09 4.75
N ILE A 585 -5.27 17.56 5.35
CA ILE A 585 -6.63 17.56 4.77
C ILE A 585 -7.19 18.99 4.65
N HIS A 586 -8.39 19.12 4.07
CA HIS A 586 -9.09 20.39 3.90
C HIS A 586 -10.35 20.46 4.78
N LEU A 587 -10.84 21.68 5.00
CA LEU A 587 -12.18 21.91 5.54
C LEU A 587 -13.20 21.82 4.41
N TYR A 588 -14.31 21.13 4.67
CA TYR A 588 -15.42 21.01 3.74
C TYR A 588 -16.66 21.67 4.32
N HIS A 589 -17.48 22.27 3.47
CA HIS A 589 -18.73 22.91 3.88
C HIS A 589 -19.91 22.08 3.39
N LEU A 590 -20.79 21.68 4.31
CA LEU A 590 -22.03 21.02 3.99
C LEU A 590 -23.08 22.06 3.57
N ASN A 591 -24.08 21.63 2.79
CA ASN A 591 -25.21 22.47 2.39
C ASN A 591 -25.99 23.06 3.58
N ASN A 592 -25.90 22.41 4.75
CA ASN A 592 -26.51 22.86 6.00
C ASN A 592 -25.67 23.92 6.76
N LYS A 593 -24.65 24.50 6.12
CA LYS A 593 -23.67 25.47 6.66
C LYS A 593 -22.68 24.93 7.69
N ASP A 594 -22.77 23.66 8.04
CA ASP A 594 -21.78 23.01 8.90
C ASP A 594 -20.42 22.91 8.21
N THR A 595 -19.35 23.20 8.97
CA THR A 595 -17.98 22.93 8.52
C THR A 595 -17.54 21.59 9.06
N VAL A 596 -17.07 20.72 8.18
CA VAL A 596 -16.70 19.35 8.50
C VAL A 596 -15.31 18.99 8.03
N ILE A 597 -14.71 18.03 8.73
CA ILE A 597 -13.50 17.36 8.28
C ILE A 597 -13.76 15.87 8.09
N ARG A 598 -13.09 15.31 7.09
CA ARG A 598 -13.07 13.88 6.85
C ARG A 598 -11.63 13.39 7.01
N VAL A 599 -11.39 12.58 8.04
CA VAL A 599 -10.06 12.13 8.43
C VAL A 599 -9.55 11.09 7.44
N LYS A 600 -8.24 11.13 7.14
CA LYS A 600 -7.54 10.15 6.30
C LYS A 600 -6.41 9.50 7.07
N HIS A 601 -6.21 8.21 6.85
CA HIS A 601 -5.17 7.41 7.54
C HIS A 601 -4.01 6.96 6.62
N TYR A 602 -4.04 7.34 5.34
CA TYR A 602 -3.07 6.87 4.35
C TYR A 602 -2.32 8.04 3.70
N PHE A 603 -1.00 7.89 3.57
CA PHE A 603 -0.16 8.73 2.75
C PHE A 603 -0.10 8.10 1.35
N THR A 604 -0.26 8.91 0.30
CA THR A 604 -0.10 8.49 -1.10
C THR A 604 1.34 8.53 -1.53
#